data_AF-A0A948UXL3-F1
#
_entry.id   AF-A0A948UXL3-F1
#
_cell.length_a   1.000
_cell.length_b   1.000
_cell.length_c   1.000
_cell.angle_alpha   90.00
_cell.angle_beta   90.00
_cell.angle_gamma   90.00
#
_symmetry.space_group_name_H-M   'P 1'
#
loop_
_entity.id
_entity.type
_entity.pdbx_description
1 polymer ?
#
loop_
_entity_poly.entity_id
_entity_poly.type
_entity_poly.pdbx_seq_one_letter_code
_entity_poly.pdbx_strand_id
1 'polypeptide(L)'
;MIKYIVAYLGAGLTFAAIDAVWLTTMTNRLYKPVLGPILAERPDMKAAVAFYLISIFGTVFLAIEPALREGGWQRAALNGAVLGFV
;
A
#
# COMPACT_ATOMS: atom_id res chain seq x y z
N MET A 1 2.52 -21.58 -3.22
CA MET A 1 1.14 -21.36 -2.75
C MET A 1 1.11 -20.63 -1.40
N ILE A 2 1.41 -21.28 -0.27
CA ILE A 2 1.36 -20.66 1.07
C ILE A 2 2.23 -19.40 1.22
N LYS A 3 3.46 -19.40 0.65
CA LYS A 3 4.37 -18.24 0.70
C LYS A 3 3.76 -16.98 0.08
N TYR A 4 2.98 -17.12 -1.00
CA TYR A 4 2.33 -15.99 -1.67
C TYR A 4 1.10 -15.50 -0.90
N ILE A 5 0.34 -16.40 -0.28
CA ILE A 5 -0.79 -16.03 0.59
C ILE A 5 -0.29 -15.24 1.79
N VAL A 6 0.78 -15.70 2.45
CA VAL A 6 1.40 -15.00 3.58
C VAL A 6 1.97 -13.65 3.14
N ALA A 7 2.63 -13.58 1.99
CA ALA A 7 3.14 -12.32 1.44
C ALA A 7 2.01 -11.32 1.16
N TYR A 8 0.90 -11.76 0.55
CA TYR A 8 -0.21 -10.90 0.21
C TYR A 8 -0.95 -10.38 1.45
N LEU A 9 -1.20 -11.26 2.42
CA LEU A 9 -1.83 -10.88 3.69
C LEU A 9 -0.92 -9.99 4.53
N GLY A 10 0.38 -10.31 4.61
CA GLY A 10 1.36 -9.51 5.35
C GLY A 10 1.55 -8.12 4.76
N ALA A 11 1.69 -8.04 3.43
CA ALA A 11 1.78 -6.76 2.71
C ALA A 11 0.50 -5.95 2.86
N GLY A 12 -0.67 -6.58 2.67
CA GLY A 12 -1.96 -5.91 2.80
C GLY A 12 -2.22 -5.39 4.21
N LEU A 13 -1.92 -6.18 5.25
CA LEU A 13 -2.09 -5.76 6.64
C LEU A 13 -1.15 -4.61 7.00
N THR A 14 0.11 -4.68 6.56
CA THR A 14 1.10 -3.62 6.81
C THR A 14 0.71 -2.33 6.10
N PHE A 15 0.29 -2.43 4.83
CA PHE A 15 -0.17 -1.30 4.05
C PHE A 15 -1.40 -0.64 4.70
N ALA A 16 -2.41 -1.44 5.08
CA ALA A 16 -3.62 -0.96 5.74
C ALA A 16 -3.33 -0.27 7.08
N ALA A 17 -2.41 -0.82 7.88
CA ALA A 17 -2.03 -0.24 9.16
C ALA A 17 -1.35 1.13 9.00
N ILE A 18 -0.40 1.24 8.07
CA ILE A 18 0.29 2.50 7.76
C ILE A 18 -0.70 3.52 7.21
N ASP A 19 -1.55 3.12 6.28
CA ASP A 19 -2.54 3.99 5.66
C ASP A 19 -3.59 4.48 6.66
N ALA A 20 -4.06 3.62 7.57
CA ALA A 20 -4.99 4.01 8.63
C ALA A 20 -4.40 5.11 9.54
N VAL A 21 -3.12 4.97 9.94
CA VAL A 21 -2.41 5.99 10.72
C VAL A 21 -2.23 7.28 9.91
N TRP A 22 -1.89 7.16 8.63
CA TRP A 22 -1.72 8.30 7.75
C TRP A 22 -3.03 9.07 7.53
N LEU A 23 -4.11 8.39 7.14
CA LEU A 23 -5.42 9.02 6.90
C LEU A 23 -5.97 9.68 8.16
N THR A 24 -5.90 9.01 9.32
CA THR A 24 -6.40 9.59 10.58
C THR A 24 -5.62 10.83 11.00
N THR A 25 -4.31 10.89 10.76
CA THR A 25 -3.48 12.05 11.15
C THR A 25 -3.49 13.17 10.11
N MET A 26 -3.45 12.84 8.82
CA MET A 26 -3.26 13.80 7.72
C MET A 26 -4.56 14.35 7.14
N THR A 27 -5.71 13.71 7.38
CA THR A 27 -7.00 14.23 6.87
C THR A 27 -7.27 15.66 7.34
N ASN A 28 -7.09 15.93 8.64
CA ASN A 28 -7.34 17.27 9.19
C ASN A 28 -6.15 18.23 8.98
N ARG A 29 -4.92 17.70 8.86
CA ARG A 29 -3.70 18.52 8.76
C ARG A 29 -3.37 18.94 7.34
N LEU A 30 -3.66 18.10 6.35
CA LEU A 30 -3.24 18.30 4.96
C LEU A 30 -4.43 18.25 4.00
N TYR A 31 -5.26 17.21 4.08
CA TYR A 31 -6.29 17.00 3.05
C TYR A 31 -7.42 18.01 3.09
N LYS A 32 -8.02 18.25 4.26
CA LYS A 32 -9.10 19.25 4.37
C LYS A 32 -8.62 20.68 4.06
N PRO A 33 -7.48 21.17 4.58
CA PRO A 33 -7.00 22.53 4.27
C PRO A 33 -6.64 22.74 2.79
N VAL A 34 -6.06 21.73 2.13
CA VAL A 34 -5.55 21.87 0.75
C VAL A 34 -6.59 21.46 -0.30
N LEU A 35 -7.32 20.37 -0.05
CA LEU A 35 -8.25 19.76 -0.99
C LEU A 35 -9.72 20.03 -0.64
N GLY A 36 -10.02 20.73 0.45
CA GLY A 36 -11.37 20.92 0.98
C GLY A 36 -12.47 21.20 -0.07
N PRO A 37 -12.27 22.11 -1.04
CA PRO A 37 -13.26 22.41 -2.07
C PRO A 37 -13.53 21.28 -3.08
N ILE A 38 -12.59 20.35 -3.26
CA ILE A 38 -12.67 19.23 -4.22
C ILE A 38 -12.75 17.85 -3.53
N LEU A 39 -12.67 17.82 -2.20
CA LEU A 39 -12.73 16.60 -1.42
C LEU A 39 -14.16 16.07 -1.45
N ALA A 40 -14.33 14.81 -1.89
CA ALA A 40 -15.64 14.17 -1.88
C ALA A 40 -16.23 14.13 -0.47
N GLU A 41 -17.54 14.41 -0.34
CA GLU A 41 -18.24 14.36 0.94
C GLU A 41 -18.17 12.98 1.60
N ARG A 42 -18.12 11.92 0.77
CA ARG A 42 -17.96 10.54 1.21
C ARG A 42 -16.92 9.84 0.35
N PRO A 43 -16.01 9.07 0.95
CA PRO A 43 -15.05 8.30 0.18
C PRO A 43 -15.74 7.17 -0.61
N ASP A 44 -15.33 6.96 -1.85
CA ASP A 44 -15.82 5.87 -2.69
C ASP A 44 -15.14 4.56 -2.25
N MET A 45 -15.92 3.70 -1.60
CA MET A 45 -15.44 2.41 -1.10
C MET A 45 -15.09 1.43 -2.21
N LYS A 46 -15.72 1.52 -3.39
CA LYS A 46 -15.39 0.64 -4.52
C LYS A 46 -14.01 1.02 -5.06
N ALA A 47 -13.77 2.31 -5.25
CA ALA A 47 -12.46 2.82 -5.68
C ALA A 47 -11.37 2.50 -4.65
N ALA A 48 -11.65 2.68 -3.35
CA ALA A 48 -10.71 2.35 -2.27
C ALA A 48 -10.31 0.87 -2.26
N VAL A 49 -11.28 -0.05 -2.36
CA VAL A 49 -11.00 -1.48 -2.41
C VAL A 49 -10.21 -1.85 -3.66
N ALA A 50 -10.57 -1.31 -4.83
CA ALA A 50 -9.83 -1.53 -6.06
C ALA A 50 -8.37 -1.05 -5.96
N PHE A 51 -8.17 0.15 -5.40
CA PHE A 51 -6.85 0.71 -5.15
C PHE A 51 -6.00 -0.22 -4.27
N TYR A 52 -6.56 -0.72 -3.17
CA TYR A 52 -5.85 -1.64 -2.28
C TYR A 52 -5.44 -2.93 -3.00
N LEU A 53 -6.34 -3.56 -3.73
CA LEU A 53 -6.05 -4.80 -4.45
C LEU A 53 -4.93 -4.60 -5.49
N ILE A 54 -4.98 -3.52 -6.24
CA ILE A 54 -3.98 -3.20 -7.27
C ILE A 54 -2.62 -2.87 -6.64
N SER A 55 -2.60 -2.02 -5.61
CA SER A 55 -1.37 -1.61 -4.92
C SER A 55 -0.68 -2.79 -4.23
N ILE A 56 -1.45 -3.65 -3.54
CA ILE A 56 -0.90 -4.86 -2.90
C ILE A 56 -0.39 -5.82 -3.97
N PHE A 57 -1.13 -6.02 -5.06
CA PHE A 57 -0.69 -6.86 -6.18
C PHE A 57 0.63 -6.36 -6.77
N GLY A 58 0.74 -5.07 -7.08
CA GLY A 58 1.97 -4.47 -7.61
C GLY A 58 3.14 -4.62 -6.65
N THR A 59 2.92 -4.39 -5.35
CA THR A 59 3.94 -4.57 -4.31
C THR A 59 4.40 -6.02 -4.22
N VAL A 60 3.47 -6.97 -4.23
CA VAL A 60 3.80 -8.40 -4.15
C VAL A 60 4.57 -8.85 -5.39
N PHE A 61 4.13 -8.45 -6.58
CA PHE A 61 4.73 -8.86 -7.84
C PHE A 61 6.12 -8.23 -8.07
N LEU A 62 6.27 -6.92 -7.80
CA LEU A 62 7.49 -6.18 -8.13
C LEU A 62 8.54 -6.21 -7.00
N ALA A 63 8.11 -6.22 -5.73
CA ALA A 63 9.03 -6.15 -4.60
C ALA A 63 9.20 -7.49 -3.87
N ILE A 64 8.09 -8.17 -3.55
CA ILE A 64 8.14 -9.33 -2.63
C ILE A 64 8.47 -10.63 -3.38
N GLU A 65 7.91 -10.85 -4.56
CA GLU A 65 8.14 -12.07 -5.34
C GLU A 65 9.63 -12.28 -5.69
N PRO A 66 10.39 -11.27 -6.18
CA PRO A 66 11.82 -11.43 -6.42
C PRO A 66 12.59 -11.84 -5.15
N ALA A 67 12.25 -11.24 -4.01
CA ALA A 67 12.87 -11.58 -2.73
C ALA A 67 12.53 -13.01 -2.25
N LEU A 68 11.33 -13.50 -2.54
CA LEU A 68 10.91 -14.87 -2.21
C LEU A 68 11.60 -15.94 -3.06
N ARG A 69 11.89 -15.64 -4.33
CA ARG A 69 12.57 -16.58 -5.26
C ARG A 69 14.04 -16.74 -4.94
N GLU A 70 14.65 -15.62 -4.59
CA GLU A 70 16.08 -15.42 -4.77
C GLU A 70 16.77 -15.24 -3.39
N GLY A 71 15.97 -15.13 -2.33
CA GLY A 71 16.36 -15.14 -0.93
C GLY A 71 16.79 -13.76 -0.40
N GLY A 72 16.23 -13.36 0.74
CA GLY A 72 16.67 -12.18 1.50
C GLY A 72 15.66 -11.04 1.54
N TRP A 73 15.37 -10.54 2.74
CA TRP A 73 14.44 -9.42 2.97
C TRP A 73 14.99 -8.09 2.43
N GLN A 74 16.32 -7.96 2.28
CA GLN A 74 16.97 -6.77 1.75
C GLN A 74 16.56 -6.47 0.30
N ARG A 75 16.31 -7.50 -0.52
CA ARG A 75 15.79 -7.29 -1.89
C ARG A 75 14.36 -6.77 -1.88
N ALA A 76 13.52 -7.28 -0.97
CA ALA A 76 12.16 -6.75 -0.82
C ALA A 76 12.20 -5.28 -0.38
N ALA A 77 13.10 -4.92 0.54
CA ALA A 77 13.28 -3.54 0.98
C ALA A 77 13.79 -2.63 -0.16
N LEU A 78 14.80 -3.07 -0.92
CA LEU A 78 15.35 -2.28 -2.03
C LEU A 78 14.34 -2.12 -3.17
N ASN A 79 13.73 -3.21 -3.63
CA ASN A 79 12.74 -3.16 -4.71
C ASN A 79 11.49 -2.38 -4.27
N GLY A 80 11.08 -2.52 -3.01
CA GLY A 80 9.98 -1.73 -2.44
C GLY A 80 10.31 -0.24 -2.37
N ALA A 81 11.55 0.12 -1.98
CA ALA A 81 12.00 1.51 -1.98
C ALA A 81 12.05 2.11 -3.38
N VAL A 82 12.52 1.34 -4.37
CA VAL A 82 12.50 1.76 -5.78
C VAL A 82 11.07 1.93 -6.29
N LEU A 83 10.18 0.96 -5.99
CA LEU A 83 8.77 1.04 -6.36
C LEU A 83 8.07 2.26 -5.75
N GLY A 84 8.38 2.60 -4.50
CA GLY A 84 7.81 3.79 -3.84
C GLY A 84 8.43 5.12 -4.27
N PHE A 85 9.60 5.09 -4.92
CA PHE A 85 10.27 6.28 -5.44
C PHE A 85 9.75 6.69 -6.83
N VAL A 86 9.39 5.71 -7.66
CA VAL A 86 8.81 5.92 -9.00
C VAL A 86 7.33 6.27 -8.89
#